data_AF-G8NY38-F1
#
_entry.id   AF-G8NY38-F1
#
_cell.length_a   1.000
_cell.length_b   1.000
_cell.length_c   1.000
_cell.angle_alpha   90.00
_cell.angle_beta   90.00
_cell.angle_gamma   90.00
#
_symmetry.space_group_name_H-M   'P 1'
#
loop_
_entity.id
_entity.type
_entity.pdbx_description
1 polymer ?
#
loop_
_entity_poly.entity_id
_entity_poly.type
_entity_poly.pdbx_seq_one_letter_code
_entity_poly.pdbx_strand_id
1 'polypeptide(L)'
;MSTGPGGVEFPAGHVVKTGTQMALGGLLGPFLGNFAVLANPLLLFSCILVLLRRTRGAILCLAFAVPLALQTFQLMTMPYHEDEGGVLVSYMVHPLAGWYCWFGAILLALTLAVVEHLSAPQQSTMSEIDRKE
;
A
#
# COMPACT_ATOMS: atom_id res chain seq x y z
N MET A 1 -1.84 -25.16 -23.36
CA MET A 1 -0.87 -24.05 -23.30
C MET A 1 -1.64 -22.76 -23.54
N SER A 2 -1.61 -21.82 -22.59
CA SER A 2 -2.29 -20.53 -22.75
C SER A 2 -1.23 -19.44 -22.85
N THR A 3 -1.17 -18.77 -23.98
CA THR A 3 -0.23 -17.68 -24.24
C THR A 3 -0.74 -16.41 -23.56
N GLY A 4 -0.01 -15.94 -22.54
CA GLY A 4 -0.25 -14.63 -21.94
C GLY A 4 0.18 -13.49 -22.87
N PRO A 5 -0.26 -12.24 -22.62
CA PRO A 5 0.22 -11.09 -23.36
C PRO A 5 1.72 -10.93 -23.09
N GLY A 6 2.54 -11.12 -24.13
CA GLY A 6 4.01 -11.02 -24.05
C GLY A 6 4.79 -12.32 -24.28
N GLY A 7 4.13 -13.43 -24.63
CA GLY A 7 4.86 -14.66 -25.04
C GLY A 7 5.63 -15.36 -23.92
N VAL A 8 5.36 -15.01 -22.66
CA VAL A 8 5.94 -15.68 -21.50
C VAL A 8 5.25 -17.03 -21.32
N GLU A 9 6.00 -18.11 -21.52
CA GLU A 9 5.54 -19.47 -21.29
C GLU A 9 5.43 -19.73 -19.79
N PHE A 10 4.21 -19.65 -19.27
CA PHE A 10 3.93 -20.09 -17.90
C PHE A 10 3.76 -21.61 -17.88
N PRO A 11 4.37 -22.34 -16.93
CA PRO A 11 4.07 -23.75 -16.71
C PRO A 11 2.56 -23.97 -16.64
N ALA A 12 2.06 -25.05 -17.23
CA ALA A 12 0.63 -25.34 -17.30
C ALA A 12 0.01 -25.32 -15.89
N GLY A 13 -0.84 -24.32 -15.61
CA GLY A 13 -1.52 -24.15 -14.33
C GLY A 13 -1.34 -22.79 -13.64
N HIS A 14 -0.48 -21.89 -14.15
CA HIS A 14 -0.35 -20.55 -13.56
C HIS A 14 -1.25 -19.52 -14.26
N VAL A 15 -2.11 -18.86 -13.48
CA VAL A 15 -2.94 -17.75 -13.94
C VAL A 15 -2.29 -16.45 -13.49
N VAL A 16 -1.84 -15.64 -14.44
CA VAL A 16 -1.41 -14.26 -14.15
C VAL A 16 -2.66 -13.43 -13.91
N LYS A 17 -2.84 -12.97 -12.67
CA LYS A 17 -3.89 -12.01 -12.35
C LYS A 17 -3.42 -10.60 -12.61
N THR A 18 -4.30 -9.82 -13.22
CA THR A 18 -4.09 -8.38 -13.40
C THR A 18 -4.13 -7.65 -12.05
N GLY A 19 -3.52 -6.46 -11.99
CA GLY A 19 -3.51 -5.64 -10.78
C GLY A 19 -4.92 -5.29 -10.27
N THR A 20 -5.90 -5.14 -11.17
CA THR A 20 -7.30 -4.89 -10.83
C THR A 20 -7.97 -6.11 -10.20
N GLN A 21 -7.71 -7.32 -10.72
CA GLN A 21 -8.18 -8.57 -10.13
C GLN A 21 -7.56 -8.79 -8.74
N MET A 22 -6.28 -8.45 -8.57
CA MET A 22 -5.62 -8.50 -7.26
C MET A 22 -6.17 -7.45 -6.30
N ALA A 23 -6.50 -6.25 -6.77
CA ALA A 23 -7.12 -5.21 -5.95
C ALA A 23 -8.53 -5.59 -5.48
N LEU A 24 -9.34 -6.17 -6.37
CA LEU A 24 -10.66 -6.70 -6.04
C LEU A 24 -10.58 -7.92 -5.12
N GLY A 25 -9.66 -8.85 -5.38
CA GLY A 25 -9.39 -9.98 -4.47
C GLY A 25 -8.89 -9.52 -3.10
N GLY A 26 -8.09 -8.46 -3.07
CA GLY A 26 -7.63 -7.80 -1.85
C GLY A 26 -8.74 -7.20 -1.00
N LEU A 27 -9.91 -6.88 -1.57
CA LEU A 27 -11.07 -6.40 -0.80
C LEU A 27 -11.58 -7.46 0.19
N LEU A 28 -11.45 -8.75 -0.17
CA LEU A 28 -11.72 -9.88 0.71
C LEU A 28 -10.51 -10.25 1.58
N GLY A 29 -9.34 -9.67 1.29
CA GLY A 29 -8.09 -9.88 2.02
C GLY A 29 -8.19 -9.75 3.53
N PRO A 30 -8.89 -8.75 4.10
CA PRO A 30 -9.04 -8.63 5.56
C PRO A 30 -9.73 -9.84 6.20
N PHE A 31 -10.66 -10.49 5.50
CA PHE A 31 -11.31 -11.72 5.96
C PHE A 31 -10.37 -12.93 5.87
N LEU A 32 -9.35 -12.85 5.03
CA LEU A 32 -8.28 -13.84 4.88
C LEU A 32 -7.02 -13.49 5.69
N GLY A 33 -7.08 -12.47 6.55
CA GLY A 33 -5.97 -12.03 7.39
C GLY A 33 -4.86 -11.25 6.65
N ASN A 34 -5.11 -10.81 5.43
CA ASN A 34 -4.21 -9.94 4.66
C ASN A 34 -4.80 -8.52 4.55
N PHE A 35 -4.17 -7.56 5.22
CA PHE A 35 -4.65 -6.18 5.29
C PHE A 35 -3.96 -5.25 4.28
N ALA A 36 -3.26 -5.78 3.27
CA ALA A 36 -2.60 -4.97 2.24
C ALA A 36 -3.55 -4.03 1.51
N VAL A 37 -4.84 -4.38 1.41
CA VAL A 37 -5.87 -3.51 0.82
C VAL A 37 -6.04 -2.19 1.57
N LEU A 38 -5.79 -2.17 2.89
CA LEU A 38 -5.92 -0.96 3.71
C LEU A 38 -4.84 0.07 3.42
N ALA A 39 -3.73 -0.32 2.80
CA ALA A 39 -2.69 0.63 2.39
C ALA A 39 -3.21 1.64 1.35
N ASN A 40 -4.19 1.28 0.52
CA ASN A 40 -4.77 2.17 -0.50
C ASN A 40 -5.61 3.31 0.12
N PRO A 41 -6.60 3.05 1.00
CA PRO A 41 -7.28 4.10 1.75
C PRO A 41 -6.33 4.97 2.57
N LEU A 42 -5.30 4.38 3.21
CA LEU A 42 -4.31 5.14 3.98
C LEU A 42 -3.48 6.07 3.10
N LEU A 43 -3.06 5.62 1.92
CA LEU A 43 -2.38 6.45 0.93
C LEU A 43 -3.28 7.61 0.49
N LEU A 44 -4.53 7.33 0.10
CA LEU A 44 -5.48 8.37 -0.31
C LEU A 44 -5.72 9.39 0.81
N PHE A 45 -5.95 8.91 2.04
CA PHE A 45 -6.19 9.77 3.19
C PHE A 45 -4.96 10.62 3.53
N SER A 46 -3.75 10.07 3.37
CA SER A 46 -2.52 10.82 3.54
C SER A 46 -2.38 11.93 2.51
N CYS A 47 -2.72 11.69 1.23
CA CYS A 47 -2.71 12.73 0.20
C CYS A 47 -3.68 13.86 0.56
N ILE A 48 -4.88 13.53 1.06
CA ILE A 48 -5.85 14.53 1.53
C ILE A 48 -5.26 15.33 2.71
N LEU A 49 -4.61 14.68 3.67
CA LEU A 49 -3.99 15.36 4.81
C LEU A 49 -2.83 16.28 4.39
N VAL A 50 -2.04 15.89 3.39
CA VAL A 50 -1.00 16.76 2.80
C VAL A 50 -1.65 17.98 2.15
N LEU A 51 -2.72 17.81 1.38
CA LEU A 51 -3.47 18.93 0.77
C LEU A 51 -4.04 19.89 1.83
N LEU A 52 -4.45 19.36 2.98
CA LEU A 52 -4.92 20.14 4.13
C LEU A 52 -3.78 20.70 5.02
N ARG A 53 -2.52 20.57 4.59
CA ARG A 53 -1.30 20.97 5.33
C ARG A 53 -1.17 20.33 6.71
N ARG A 54 -1.81 19.17 6.94
CA ARG A 54 -1.69 18.38 8.17
C ARG A 54 -0.63 17.29 8.02
N THR A 55 0.62 17.72 7.83
CA THR A 55 1.77 16.85 7.53
C THR A 55 2.01 15.77 8.57
N ARG A 56 1.85 16.08 9.87
CA ARG A 56 1.99 15.08 10.96
C ARG A 56 1.04 13.90 10.81
N GLY A 57 -0.23 14.17 10.47
CA GLY A 57 -1.23 13.12 10.26
C GLY A 57 -0.92 12.30 9.01
N ALA A 58 -0.51 12.96 7.93
CA ALA A 58 -0.12 12.30 6.69
C ALA A 58 1.04 11.31 6.90
N ILE A 59 2.08 11.73 7.63
CA ILE A 59 3.23 10.88 7.97
C ILE A 59 2.78 9.63 8.73
N LEU A 60 1.91 9.77 9.75
CA LEU A 60 1.41 8.63 10.50
C LEU A 60 0.65 7.65 9.61
N CYS A 61 -0.27 8.15 8.77
CA CYS A 61 -1.01 7.30 7.84
C CYS A 61 -0.09 6.54 6.87
N LEU A 62 0.91 7.22 6.32
CA LEU A 62 1.88 6.61 5.41
C LEU A 62 2.80 5.61 6.13
N ALA A 63 3.23 5.92 7.36
CA ALA A 63 4.02 5.01 8.17
C ALA A 63 3.27 3.71 8.48
N PHE A 64 1.95 3.77 8.69
CA PHE A 64 1.10 2.57 8.82
C PHE A 64 0.82 1.88 7.48
N ALA A 65 0.77 2.61 6.38
CA ALA A 65 0.56 2.03 5.05
C ALA A 65 1.72 1.12 4.62
N VAL A 66 2.97 1.43 5.01
CA VAL A 66 4.16 0.64 4.68
C VAL A 66 4.07 -0.82 5.16
N PRO A 67 3.91 -1.13 6.46
CA PRO A 67 3.81 -2.52 6.93
C PRO A 67 2.58 -3.23 6.38
N LEU A 68 1.47 -2.52 6.16
CA LEU A 68 0.28 -3.09 5.51
C LEU A 68 0.58 -3.50 4.07
N ALA A 69 1.26 -2.65 3.30
CA ALA A 69 1.67 -2.99 1.93
C ALA A 69 2.62 -4.19 1.91
N LEU A 70 3.52 -4.32 2.90
CA LEU A 70 4.40 -5.47 3.04
C LEU A 70 3.67 -6.78 3.34
N GLN A 71 2.46 -6.74 3.91
CA GLN A 71 1.63 -7.95 4.08
C GLN A 71 1.25 -8.60 2.75
N THR A 72 1.44 -7.93 1.61
CA THR A 72 1.30 -8.61 0.30
C THR A 72 2.18 -9.85 0.20
N PHE A 73 3.39 -9.83 0.79
CA PHE A 73 4.30 -10.98 0.79
C PHE A 73 3.79 -12.18 1.59
N GLN A 74 2.80 -12.00 2.47
CA GLN A 74 2.14 -13.12 3.14
C GLN A 74 1.48 -14.08 2.14
N LEU A 75 1.06 -13.60 0.97
CA LEU A 75 0.47 -14.43 -0.08
C LEU A 75 1.49 -15.38 -0.75
N MET A 76 2.78 -15.19 -0.51
CA MET A 76 3.81 -16.13 -0.98
C MET A 76 3.90 -17.36 -0.09
N THR A 77 3.59 -17.22 1.19
CA THR A 77 3.72 -18.30 2.18
C THR A 77 2.36 -18.90 2.54
N MET A 78 1.29 -18.12 2.44
CA MET A 78 -0.07 -18.55 2.74
C MET A 78 -0.91 -18.62 1.47
N PRO A 79 -1.56 -19.77 1.20
CA PRO A 79 -2.52 -19.86 0.12
C PRO A 79 -3.73 -18.96 0.39
N TYR A 80 -4.31 -18.41 -0.68
CA TYR A 80 -5.60 -17.73 -0.60
C TYR A 80 -6.63 -18.42 -1.48
N HIS A 81 -7.88 -18.39 -1.03
CA HIS A 81 -9.01 -18.97 -1.77
C HIS A 81 -9.49 -17.97 -2.82
N GLU A 82 -9.63 -18.43 -4.06
CA GLU A 82 -10.10 -17.61 -5.18
C GLU A 82 -11.61 -17.62 -5.31
N ASP A 83 -12.27 -18.62 -4.73
CA ASP A 83 -13.71 -18.84 -4.76
C ASP A 83 -14.30 -18.94 -3.34
N GLU A 84 -15.59 -18.63 -3.24
CA GLU A 84 -16.34 -18.73 -1.98
C GLU A 84 -16.51 -20.18 -1.52
N GLY A 85 -16.37 -21.15 -2.44
CA GLY A 85 -16.42 -22.59 -2.16
C GLY A 85 -15.14 -23.14 -1.54
N GLY A 86 -14.05 -22.37 -1.52
CA GLY A 86 -12.75 -22.80 -1.01
C GLY A 86 -12.11 -23.93 -1.82
N VAL A 87 -12.56 -24.15 -3.05
CA VAL A 87 -12.08 -25.23 -3.93
C VAL A 87 -10.85 -24.79 -4.73
N LEU A 88 -10.79 -23.50 -5.08
CA LEU A 88 -9.69 -22.91 -5.82
C LEU A 88 -8.72 -22.23 -4.87
N VAL A 89 -7.53 -22.82 -4.74
CA VAL A 89 -6.45 -22.31 -3.89
C VAL A 89 -5.32 -21.82 -4.76
N SER A 90 -4.79 -20.62 -4.48
CA SER A 90 -3.67 -20.05 -5.23
C SER A 90 -2.62 -19.41 -4.33
N TYR A 91 -1.41 -19.30 -4.89
CA TYR A 91 -0.24 -18.72 -4.25
C TYR A 91 0.31 -17.57 -5.09
N MET A 92 0.86 -16.57 -4.43
CA MET A 92 1.63 -15.53 -5.09
C MET A 92 3.05 -16.04 -5.36
N VAL A 93 3.45 -16.13 -6.63
CA VAL A 93 4.80 -16.58 -7.00
C VAL A 93 5.81 -15.42 -6.85
N HIS A 94 5.53 -14.27 -7.46
CA HIS A 94 6.36 -13.07 -7.37
C HIS A 94 5.51 -11.81 -7.65
N PRO A 95 5.89 -10.64 -7.11
CA PRO A 95 5.25 -9.38 -7.46
C PRO A 95 5.68 -8.93 -8.85
N LEU A 96 4.76 -8.30 -9.58
CA LEU A 96 5.07 -7.67 -10.87
C LEU A 96 5.51 -6.22 -10.67
N ALA A 97 6.03 -5.59 -11.74
CA ALA A 97 6.46 -4.19 -11.76
C ALA A 97 5.44 -3.22 -11.14
N GLY A 98 4.14 -3.44 -11.39
CA GLY A 98 3.07 -2.60 -10.84
C GLY A 98 3.04 -2.56 -9.31
N TRP A 99 3.37 -3.67 -8.64
CA TRP A 99 3.47 -3.70 -7.18
C TRP A 99 4.63 -2.84 -6.68
N TYR A 100 5.79 -2.90 -7.33
CA TYR A 100 6.94 -2.07 -6.96
C TYR A 100 6.69 -0.58 -7.21
N CYS A 101 6.02 -0.22 -8.31
CA CYS A 101 5.61 1.16 -8.57
C CYS A 101 4.64 1.67 -7.50
N TRP A 102 3.66 0.84 -7.12
CA TRP A 102 2.70 1.17 -6.08
C TRP A 102 3.36 1.34 -4.71
N PHE A 103 4.18 0.38 -4.29
CA PHE A 103 4.93 0.46 -3.03
C PHE A 103 5.91 1.64 -3.02
N GLY A 104 6.59 1.87 -4.14
CA GLY A 104 7.46 3.03 -4.34
C GLY A 104 6.71 4.37 -4.20
N ALA A 105 5.46 4.47 -4.66
CA ALA A 105 4.65 5.66 -4.49
C ALA A 105 4.32 5.94 -3.01
N ILE A 106 4.06 4.90 -2.20
CA ILE A 106 3.86 5.04 -0.75
C ILE A 106 5.13 5.58 -0.08
N LEU A 107 6.29 5.01 -0.42
CA LEU A 107 7.58 5.46 0.12
C LEU A 107 7.90 6.89 -0.29
N LEU A 108 7.69 7.23 -1.57
CA LEU A 108 7.90 8.58 -2.08
C LEU A 108 7.00 9.59 -1.36
N ALA A 109 5.72 9.28 -1.21
CA ALA A 109 4.77 10.13 -0.48
C ALA A 109 5.22 10.33 0.98
N LEU A 110 5.69 9.28 1.64
CA LEU A 110 6.21 9.37 3.01
C LEU A 110 7.43 10.28 3.09
N THR A 111 8.39 10.09 2.18
CA THR A 111 9.61 10.92 2.12
C THR A 111 9.25 12.39 1.90
N LEU A 112 8.36 12.68 0.96
CA LEU A 112 7.92 14.06 0.70
C LEU A 112 7.23 14.68 1.91
N ALA A 113 6.33 13.94 2.56
CA ALA A 113 5.62 14.42 3.76
C ALA A 113 6.59 14.70 4.93
N VAL A 114 7.61 13.86 5.11
CA VAL A 114 8.67 14.07 6.12
C VAL A 114 9.51 15.29 5.78
N VAL A 115 9.96 15.43 4.54
CA VAL A 115 10.76 16.59 4.09
C VAL A 115 9.98 17.89 4.28
N GLU A 116 8.70 17.92 3.91
CA GLU A 116 7.83 19.08 4.13
C GLU A 116 7.69 19.41 5.62
N HIS A 117 7.51 18.39 6.47
CA HIS A 117 7.41 18.59 7.92
C HIS A 117 8.69 19.17 8.54
N LEU A 118 9.86 18.71 8.09
CA LEU A 118 11.15 19.20 8.55
C LEU A 118 11.49 20.60 8.01
N SER A 119 10.95 20.95 6.84
CA SER A 119 11.17 22.26 6.20
C SER A 119 10.24 23.35 6.75
N ALA A 120 9.19 22.99 7.47
CA ALA A 120 8.26 23.96 8.06
C ALA A 120 8.94 24.69 9.24
N PRO A 121 9.02 26.04 9.22
CA PRO A 121 9.57 26.79 10.33
C PRO A 121 8.75 26.56 11.61
N GLN A 122 9.42 26.26 12.74
CA GLN A 122 8.79 26.17 14.06
C GLN A 122 8.22 27.53 14.48
N GLN A 123 7.00 27.85 14.06
CA GLN A 123 6.37 29.14 14.32
C GLN A 123 5.69 29.27 15.71
N SER A 124 5.84 28.32 16.64
CA SER A 124 4.98 28.28 17.84
C SER A 124 5.68 28.25 19.21
N THR A 125 6.93 28.68 19.35
CA THR A 125 7.58 28.78 20.67
C THR A 125 7.96 30.21 21.08
N MET A 126 7.94 31.18 20.16
CA MET A 126 8.36 32.56 20.48
C MET A 126 7.22 33.46 20.97
N SER A 127 5.95 33.22 20.61
CA SER A 127 4.85 34.13 20.99
C SER A 127 4.27 33.88 22.38
N GLU A 128 4.68 32.83 23.09
CA GLU A 128 4.20 32.52 24.44
C GLU A 128 5.17 33.01 25.54
N ILE A 129 6.42 33.29 25.15
CA ILE A 129 7.43 33.89 26.04
C ILE A 129 7.27 35.43 26.03
N ASP A 130 7.04 36.02 24.87
CA ASP A 130 6.89 37.48 24.69
C ASP A 130 5.52 38.04 25.18
N ARG A 131 4.62 37.16 25.60
CA ARG A 131 3.30 37.55 26.17
C ARG A 131 3.26 37.44 27.70
N LYS A 132 4.37 37.03 28.31
CA LYS A 132 4.53 36.87 29.76
C LYS A 132 5.52 37.87 30.37
N GLU A 133 6.04 38.79 29.57
CA GLU A 133 6.76 40.00 30.00
C GLU A 133 5.88 41.24 29.83
#